data_AF-A0A925L2I6-F1
#
_entry.id   AF-A0A925L2I6-F1
#
_cell.length_a   1.000
_cell.length_b   1.000
_cell.length_c   1.000
_cell.angle_alpha   90.00
_cell.angle_beta   90.00
_cell.angle_gamma   90.00
#
_symmetry.space_group_name_H-M   'P 1'
#
loop_
_entity.id
_entity.type
_entity.pdbx_description
1 polymer ?
#
loop_
_entity_poly.entity_id
_entity_poly.type
_entity_poly.pdbx_seq_one_letter_code
_entity_poly.pdbx_strand_id
1 'polypeptide(L)'
;MAIRTLDYKETYRLITDEHDHYAVVEVRCGHVYSLHGNHRREAPDSEEGMARVVGDDGWFDEHAARSCFESAAGGEDYYRQCIW
;
A
#
# COMPACT_ATOMS: atom_id res chain seq x y z
N MET A 1 -6.55 14.41 -4.99
CA MET A 1 -5.91 13.11 -4.77
C MET A 1 -6.84 12.02 -5.25
N ALA A 2 -6.83 11.76 -6.55
CA ALA A 2 -7.46 10.57 -7.12
C ALA A 2 -6.50 9.38 -6.92
N ILE A 3 -6.98 8.27 -6.36
CA ILE A 3 -6.16 7.08 -6.11
C ILE A 3 -6.61 5.98 -7.06
N ARG A 4 -5.67 5.43 -7.81
CA ARG A 4 -5.95 4.37 -8.77
C ARG A 4 -5.26 3.09 -8.34
N THR A 5 -5.98 1.97 -8.39
CA THR A 5 -5.37 0.65 -8.24
C THR A 5 -4.77 0.24 -9.58
N LEU A 6 -3.47 -0.03 -9.59
CA LEU A 6 -2.73 -0.50 -10.76
C LEU A 6 -2.74 -2.02 -10.85
N ASP A 7 -2.59 -2.69 -9.71
CA ASP A 7 -2.53 -4.15 -9.63
C ASP A 7 -3.08 -4.63 -8.27
N TYR A 8 -3.51 -5.89 -8.21
CA TYR A 8 -4.05 -6.49 -7.00
C TYR A 8 -3.67 -7.98 -6.91
N LYS A 9 -3.22 -8.41 -5.74
CA LYS A 9 -2.85 -9.80 -5.44
C LYS A 9 -3.27 -10.16 -4.02
N GLU A 10 -4.08 -11.21 -3.89
CA GLU A 10 -4.66 -11.65 -2.61
C GLU A 10 -5.34 -10.51 -1.85
N THR A 11 -4.75 -10.10 -0.72
CA THR A 11 -5.22 -8.97 0.10
C THR A 11 -4.40 -7.71 -0.12
N TYR A 12 -3.53 -7.64 -1.12
CA TYR A 12 -2.68 -6.47 -1.38
C TYR A 12 -3.10 -5.76 -2.67
N ARG A 13 -2.96 -4.43 -2.66
CA ARG A 13 -3.20 -3.59 -3.83
C ARG A 13 -2.02 -2.65 -4.03
N LEU A 14 -1.50 -2.61 -5.25
CA LEU A 14 -0.59 -1.59 -5.71
C LEU A 14 -1.41 -0.41 -6.21
N ILE A 15 -1.22 0.75 -5.59
CA ILE A 15 -1.95 1.97 -5.90
C ILE A 15 -1.01 3.06 -6.37
N THR A 16 -1.56 4.02 -7.11
CA THR A 16 -0.87 5.25 -7.51
C THR A 16 -1.76 6.46 -7.33
N ASP A 17 -1.14 7.62 -7.15
CA ASP A 17 -1.81 8.91 -7.11
C ASP A 17 -1.70 9.66 -8.45
N GLU A 18 -2.18 10.90 -8.50
CA GLU A 18 -2.12 11.76 -9.70
C GLU A 18 -0.72 12.35 -9.98
N HIS A 19 0.21 12.21 -9.05
CA HIS A 19 1.59 12.70 -9.12
C HIS A 19 2.62 11.59 -9.43
N ASP A 20 2.19 10.42 -9.91
CA ASP A 20 3.06 9.28 -10.18
C ASP A 20 3.83 8.81 -8.92
N HIS A 21 3.20 8.88 -7.75
CA HIS A 21 3.68 8.15 -6.58
C HIS A 21 2.97 6.82 -6.46
N TYR A 22 3.67 5.83 -5.90
CA TYR A 22 3.21 4.45 -5.83
C TYR A 22 3.23 3.96 -4.39
N ALA A 23 2.22 3.20 -3.98
CA ALA A 23 2.16 2.63 -2.64
C ALA A 23 1.49 1.27 -2.65
N VAL A 24 1.71 0.49 -1.59
CA VAL A 24 1.06 -0.80 -1.41
C VAL A 24 0.24 -0.79 -0.13
N VAL A 25 -1.02 -1.17 -0.26
CA VAL A 25 -1.97 -1.26 0.87
C VAL A 25 -2.48 -2.70 1.00
N GLU A 26 -2.74 -3.13 2.23
CA GLU A 26 -3.45 -4.38 2.49
C GLU A 26 -4.94 -4.09 2.66
N VAL A 27 -5.80 -4.83 1.98
CA VAL A 27 -7.25 -4.74 2.08
C VAL A 27 -7.81 -6.01 2.71
N ARG A 28 -8.45 -5.87 3.87
CA ARG A 28 -9.11 -6.96 4.58
C ARG A 28 -10.39 -6.48 5.23
N CYS A 29 -11.44 -7.31 5.20
CA CYS A 29 -12.71 -7.04 5.87
C CYS A 29 -13.28 -5.63 5.60
N GLY A 30 -13.20 -5.14 4.36
CA GLY A 30 -13.70 -3.82 3.96
C GLY A 30 -12.87 -2.63 4.47
N HIS A 31 -11.67 -2.88 5.00
CA HIS A 31 -10.73 -1.88 5.47
C HIS A 31 -9.42 -1.99 4.68
N VAL A 32 -8.78 -0.85 4.48
CA VAL A 32 -7.41 -0.73 3.97
C VAL A 32 -6.46 -0.48 5.13
N TYR A 33 -5.27 -1.05 5.04
CA TYR A 33 -4.22 -0.95 6.04
C TYR A 33 -2.92 -0.51 5.40
N SER A 34 -2.19 0.37 6.08
CA SER A 34 -0.81 0.68 5.68
C SER A 34 0.07 -0.54 5.87
N LEU A 35 0.92 -0.80 4.88
CA LEU A 35 1.98 -1.80 4.99
C LEU A 35 3.27 -1.21 5.57
N HIS A 36 3.38 0.12 5.59
CA HIS A 36 4.55 0.84 6.07
C HIS A 36 4.33 1.45 7.46
N GLY A 37 5.42 1.52 8.21
CA GLY A 37 5.51 2.14 9.53
C GLY A 37 5.24 1.19 10.71
N ASN A 38 5.89 1.45 11.85
CA ASN A 38 5.63 0.75 13.14
C ASN A 38 4.18 0.90 13.64
N HIS A 39 3.39 1.79 13.02
CA HIS A 39 1.99 2.03 13.32
C HIS A 39 1.15 1.73 12.08
N ARG A 40 0.60 0.52 12.04
CA ARG A 40 -0.35 0.11 11.01
C ARG A 40 -1.58 1.01 11.06
N ARG A 41 -1.70 1.90 10.07
CA ARG A 41 -2.86 2.79 9.91
C ARG A 41 -3.98 2.01 9.26
N GLU A 42 -5.21 2.26 9.69
CA GLU A 42 -6.41 1.67 9.11
C GLU A 42 -7.39 2.74 8.65
N ALA A 43 -8.12 2.44 7.57
CA ALA A 43 -9.22 3.26 7.08
C ALA A 43 -10.22 2.36 6.32
N PRO A 44 -11.45 2.85 6.05
CA PRO A 44 -12.39 2.16 5.16
C PRO A 44 -11.80 1.93 3.76
N ASP A 45 -12.14 0.81 3.12
CA ASP A 45 -11.76 0.52 1.73
C ASP A 45 -12.43 1.50 0.76
N SER A 46 -11.74 2.61 0.50
CA SER A 46 -12.16 3.71 -0.37
C SER A 46 -10.91 4.46 -0.84
N GLU A 47 -10.99 5.20 -1.95
CA GLU A 47 -9.85 5.98 -2.47
C GLU A 47 -9.29 6.94 -1.42
N GLU A 48 -10.16 7.66 -0.72
CA GLU A 48 -9.78 8.56 0.38
C GLU A 48 -9.14 7.79 1.55
N GLY A 49 -9.64 6.59 1.84
CA GLY A 49 -9.10 5.72 2.88
C GLY A 49 -7.69 5.24 2.54
N MET A 50 -7.46 4.85 1.29
CA MET A 50 -6.15 4.44 0.78
C MET A 50 -5.13 5.57 0.89
N ALA A 51 -5.47 6.77 0.42
CA ALA A 51 -4.61 7.94 0.56
C ALA A 51 -4.27 8.23 2.04
N ARG A 52 -5.26 8.08 2.93
CA ARG A 52 -5.11 8.35 4.37
C ARG A 52 -4.18 7.34 5.06
N VAL A 53 -4.27 6.06 4.73
CA VAL A 53 -3.39 5.05 5.36
C VAL A 53 -1.97 5.14 4.86
N VAL A 54 -1.76 5.49 3.60
CA VAL A 54 -0.41 5.72 3.05
C VAL A 54 0.22 6.96 3.70
N GLY A 55 -0.52 8.05 3.84
CA GLY A 55 0.02 9.30 4.40
C GLY A 55 1.06 9.94 3.49
N ASP A 56 1.90 10.84 4.04
CA ASP A 56 2.93 11.55 3.28
C ASP A 56 4.18 10.69 3.05
N ASP A 57 4.57 9.88 4.05
CA ASP A 57 5.80 9.06 4.03
C ASP A 57 5.64 7.66 3.41
N GLY A 58 4.42 7.21 3.11
CA GLY A 58 4.16 5.86 2.62
C GLY A 58 4.25 5.69 1.10
N TRP A 59 4.62 6.76 0.39
CA TRP A 59 4.73 6.81 -1.06
C TRP A 59 6.15 6.50 -1.53
N PHE A 60 6.26 5.75 -2.62
CA PHE A 60 7.51 5.29 -3.21
C PHE A 60 7.52 5.54 -4.72
N ASP A 61 8.68 5.36 -5.33
CA ASP A 61 8.78 5.18 -6.78
C ASP A 61 8.16 3.84 -7.22
N GLU A 62 7.81 3.74 -8.51
CA GLU A 62 7.16 2.56 -9.08
C GLU A 62 7.95 1.27 -8.84
N HIS A 63 9.28 1.32 -8.98
CA HIS A 63 10.13 0.14 -8.89
C HIS A 63 10.16 -0.40 -7.46
N ALA A 64 10.35 0.48 -6.48
CA ALA A 64 10.29 0.13 -5.06
C ALA A 64 8.91 -0.40 -4.67
N ALA A 65 7.82 0.28 -5.07
CA ALA A 65 6.46 -0.15 -4.75
C ALA A 65 6.10 -1.50 -5.38
N ARG A 66 6.56 -1.75 -6.61
CA ARG A 66 6.30 -3.03 -7.30
C ARG A 66 7.09 -4.19 -6.70
N SER A 67 8.35 -3.95 -6.34
CA SER A 67 9.16 -4.93 -5.60
C SER A 67 8.49 -5.29 -4.27
N CYS A 68 8.05 -4.28 -3.52
CA CYS A 68 7.21 -4.41 -2.33
C CYS A 68 5.96 -5.28 -2.58
N PHE A 69 5.19 -4.95 -3.60
CA PHE A 69 3.95 -5.65 -3.92
C PHE A 69 4.16 -7.14 -4.23
N GLU A 70 5.19 -7.47 -5.02
CA GLU A 70 5.53 -8.86 -5.32
C GLU A 70 5.98 -9.63 -4.06
N SER A 71 6.82 -9.03 -3.22
CA SER A 71 7.27 -9.65 -1.97
C SER A 71 6.12 -9.85 -0.97
N ALA A 72 5.21 -8.88 -0.83
CA ALA A 72 4.04 -8.99 0.04
C ALA A 72 3.11 -10.13 -0.39
N ALA A 73 2.83 -10.23 -1.69
CA ALA A 73 2.01 -11.29 -2.27
C ALA A 73 2.71 -12.66 -2.29
N GLY A 74 4.04 -12.71 -2.21
CA GLY A 74 4.83 -13.93 -2.18
C GLY A 74 4.81 -14.69 -0.85
N GLY A 75 4.23 -14.11 0.21
CA GLY A 75 4.17 -14.73 1.54
C GLY A 75 5.51 -14.76 2.29
N GLU A 76 6.54 -14.07 1.78
CA GLU A 76 7.74 -13.77 2.57
C GLU A 76 7.35 -12.80 3.69
N ASP A 77 7.87 -13.03 4.90
CA ASP A 77 7.55 -12.31 6.15
C ASP A 77 7.80 -10.79 6.01
N TYR A 78 6.82 -10.11 5.41
CA TYR A 78 6.95 -8.77 4.81
C TYR A 78 7.08 -7.66 5.85
N TYR A 79 6.53 -7.88 7.05
CA TYR A 79 6.59 -6.95 8.18
C TYR A 79 8.01 -6.55 8.60
N ARG A 80 9.04 -7.29 8.17
CA ARG A 80 10.44 -7.03 8.52
C ARG A 80 11.24 -6.23 7.50
N GLN A 81 10.85 -6.24 6.22
CA GLN A 81 11.68 -5.65 5.15
C GLN A 81 11.25 -4.24 4.72
N CYS A 82 10.01 -3.84 5.06
CA CYS A 82 9.49 -2.49 4.80
C CYS A 82 9.61 -1.54 5.99
N ILE A 83 10.52 -1.84 6.92
CA ILE A 83 10.94 -0.94 8.00
C ILE A 83 12.12 -0.12 7.46
N TRP A 84 11.81 0.90 6.66
CA TRP A 84 12.77 1.95 6.26
C TRP A 84 12.14 3.30 6.56
#